data_AF-A0A7J2L4I0-F1
#
_entry.id   AF-A0A7J2L4I0-F1
#
_cell.length_a   1.000
_cell.length_b   1.000
_cell.length_c   1.000
_cell.angle_alpha   90.00
_cell.angle_beta   90.00
_cell.angle_gamma   90.00
#
_symmetry.space_group_name_H-M   'P 1'
#
loop_
_entity.id
_entity.type
_entity.pdbx_description
1 polymer ?
#
loop_
_entity_poly.entity_id
_entity_poly.type
_entity_poly.pdbx_seq_one_letter_code
_entity_poly.pdbx_strand_id
1 'polypeptide(L)'
;MPYVARFATQEEIVIGVNIEEPVIVEEETTISIAIADDEGVPVDYIDVKVYIDDVLYKEDIAINGRLDVSWTPSRKGTITIRIVVGEENPCYRQVEEEIDVEIVERKVPTLLQNIIPGMAMAIAMLGILGYVKKKRKKPEIEGLEEEIEEAEATPIEDIEIEDIDELE
;
A
#
# COMPACT_ATOMS: atom_id res chain seq x y z
N MET A 1 31.22 15.30 -52.69
CA MET A 1 31.80 14.62 -51.51
C MET A 1 30.73 13.68 -50.97
N PRO A 2 30.99 12.37 -50.81
CA PRO A 2 30.04 11.50 -50.14
C PRO A 2 30.08 11.78 -48.64
N TYR A 3 28.90 11.96 -48.05
CA TYR A 3 28.70 12.06 -46.61
C TYR A 3 28.92 10.66 -46.01
N VAL A 4 29.97 10.48 -45.23
CA VAL A 4 30.22 9.22 -44.53
C VAL A 4 29.34 9.24 -43.29
N ALA A 5 28.26 8.45 -43.30
CA ALA A 5 27.45 8.23 -42.12
C ALA A 5 28.36 7.62 -41.04
N ARG A 6 28.69 8.38 -40.00
CA ARG A 6 29.27 7.82 -38.78
C ARG A 6 28.15 7.01 -38.14
N PHE A 7 28.31 5.69 -38.07
CA PHE A 7 27.50 4.88 -37.17
C PHE A 7 27.81 5.40 -35.77
N ALA A 8 26.84 6.07 -35.14
CA ALA A 8 26.93 6.38 -33.73
C ALA A 8 26.96 5.05 -32.99
N THR A 9 28.05 4.78 -32.27
CA THR A 9 28.11 3.67 -31.32
C THR A 9 27.12 3.99 -30.21
N GLN A 10 26.11 3.14 -30.04
CA GLN A 10 25.18 3.25 -28.92
C GLN A 10 25.85 2.73 -27.64
N GLU A 11 25.63 3.43 -26.53
CA GLU A 11 26.12 3.05 -25.21
C GLU A 11 25.19 2.00 -24.58
N GLU A 12 25.74 1.16 -23.69
CA GLU A 12 24.98 0.15 -22.96
C GLU A 12 24.38 0.76 -21.68
N ILE A 13 23.22 0.25 -21.27
CA ILE A 13 22.55 0.65 -20.04
C ILE A 13 22.20 -0.58 -19.19
N VAL A 14 22.06 -0.36 -17.89
CA VAL A 14 21.67 -1.36 -16.89
C VAL A 14 20.39 -0.89 -16.21
N ILE A 15 19.44 -1.82 -16.07
CA ILE A 15 18.15 -1.59 -15.41
C ILE A 15 18.18 -2.26 -14.03
N GLY A 16 17.83 -1.51 -12.99
CA GLY A 16 17.53 -2.03 -11.67
C GLY A 16 16.05 -1.85 -11.36
N VAL A 17 15.39 -2.88 -10.87
CA VAL A 17 13.96 -2.84 -10.54
C VAL A 17 13.78 -3.22 -9.08
N ASN A 18 13.03 -2.42 -8.34
CA ASN A 18 12.72 -2.67 -6.93
C ASN A 18 11.23 -2.47 -6.67
N ILE A 19 10.62 -3.43 -5.97
CA ILE A 19 9.22 -3.39 -5.54
C ILE A 19 9.21 -3.86 -4.08
N GLU A 20 8.51 -3.14 -3.22
CA GLU A 20 8.39 -3.52 -1.80
C GLU A 20 7.53 -4.77 -1.65
N GLU A 21 8.06 -5.79 -0.98
CA GLU A 21 7.36 -7.04 -0.68
C GLU A 21 6.85 -7.07 0.77
N PRO A 22 5.67 -7.68 1.04
CA PRO A 22 4.82 -8.38 0.07
C PRO A 22 3.94 -7.43 -0.74
N VAL A 23 3.72 -7.76 -2.01
CA VAL A 23 2.75 -7.06 -2.87
C VAL A 23 1.36 -7.66 -2.63
N ILE A 24 0.39 -6.81 -2.28
CA ILE A 24 -0.95 -7.25 -1.87
C ILE A 24 -1.99 -6.83 -2.90
N VAL A 25 -2.91 -7.75 -3.23
CA VAL A 25 -4.07 -7.49 -4.10
C VAL A 25 -4.86 -6.27 -3.60
N GLU A 26 -5.27 -5.39 -4.52
CA GLU A 26 -6.06 -4.18 -4.26
C GLU A 26 -5.36 -3.13 -3.36
N GLU A 27 -4.06 -3.29 -3.08
CA GLU A 27 -3.25 -2.28 -2.39
C GLU A 27 -2.29 -1.61 -3.37
N GLU A 28 -2.15 -0.29 -3.27
CA GLU A 28 -1.17 0.45 -4.06
C GLU A 28 0.25 0.10 -3.63
N THR A 29 1.11 -0.19 -4.60
CA THR A 29 2.56 -0.36 -4.45
C THR A 29 3.28 0.49 -5.49
N THR A 30 4.60 0.64 -5.34
CA THR A 30 5.44 1.39 -6.26
C THR A 30 6.48 0.48 -6.90
N ILE A 31 6.57 0.52 -8.23
CA ILE A 31 7.64 -0.08 -9.01
C ILE A 31 8.71 1.00 -9.21
N SER A 32 9.83 0.87 -8.51
CA SER A 32 10.97 1.78 -8.61
C SER A 32 11.97 1.25 -9.62
N ILE A 33 12.20 2.03 -10.68
CA ILE A 33 13.10 1.70 -11.79
C ILE A 33 14.31 2.63 -11.72
N ALA A 34 15.50 2.05 -11.72
CA ALA A 34 16.77 2.75 -11.79
C ALA A 34 17.50 2.40 -13.10
N ILE A 35 18.06 3.40 -13.77
CA ILE A 35 18.73 3.25 -15.05
C ILE A 35 20.08 3.94 -14.98
N ALA A 36 21.14 3.20 -15.28
CA ALA A 36 22.51 3.71 -15.33
C ALA A 36 23.24 3.20 -16.57
N ASP A 37 24.31 3.87 -16.97
CA ASP A 37 25.24 3.38 -18.00
C ASP A 37 26.17 2.29 -17.43
N ASP A 38 27.10 1.80 -18.26
CA ASP A 38 28.09 0.79 -17.89
C ASP A 38 29.16 1.30 -16.92
N GLU A 39 29.25 2.62 -16.70
CA GLU A 39 30.09 3.26 -15.70
C GLU A 39 29.33 3.51 -14.37
N GLY A 40 28.03 3.22 -14.32
CA GLY A 40 27.17 3.40 -13.15
C GLY A 40 26.64 4.83 -12.98
N VAL A 41 26.72 5.66 -14.03
CA VAL A 41 26.19 7.03 -14.04
C VAL A 41 24.69 6.98 -14.40
N PRO A 42 23.82 7.69 -13.65
CA PRO A 42 22.39 7.74 -13.96
C PRO A 42 22.14 8.31 -15.36
N VAL A 43 21.23 7.67 -16.11
CA VAL A 43 20.88 8.08 -17.48
C VAL A 43 19.60 8.89 -17.50
N ASP A 44 19.67 10.10 -18.08
CA ASP A 44 18.55 11.04 -18.12
C ASP A 44 17.82 11.10 -19.45
N TYR A 45 16.53 11.45 -19.35
CA TYR A 45 15.65 11.70 -20.49
C TYR A 45 15.55 10.50 -21.45
N ILE A 46 15.54 9.28 -20.88
CA ILE A 46 15.39 8.03 -21.62
C ILE A 46 13.97 7.50 -21.48
N ASP A 47 13.42 7.00 -22.58
CA ASP A 47 12.08 6.42 -22.64
C ASP A 47 12.01 5.08 -21.90
N VAL A 48 10.93 4.87 -21.17
CA VAL A 48 10.66 3.64 -20.39
C VAL A 48 9.23 3.19 -20.62
N LYS A 49 9.06 1.93 -21.01
CA LYS A 49 7.76 1.26 -21.18
C LYS A 49 7.65 0.13 -20.18
N VAL A 50 6.62 0.16 -19.35
CA VAL A 50 6.31 -0.86 -18.35
C VAL A 50 5.12 -1.67 -18.81
N TYR A 51 5.30 -2.98 -18.93
CA TYR A 51 4.27 -3.95 -19.27
C TYR A 51 3.97 -4.82 -18.05
N ILE A 52 2.68 -5.13 -17.85
CA ILE A 52 2.21 -6.04 -16.81
C ILE A 52 1.40 -7.13 -17.51
N ASP A 53 1.82 -8.40 -17.35
CA ASP A 53 1.28 -9.54 -18.11
C ASP A 53 1.21 -9.24 -19.63
N ASP A 54 2.31 -8.72 -20.20
CA ASP A 54 2.45 -8.30 -21.61
C ASP A 54 1.55 -7.14 -22.09
N VAL A 55 0.79 -6.52 -21.19
CA VAL A 55 -0.03 -5.35 -21.51
C VAL A 55 0.72 -4.07 -21.15
N LEU A 56 0.86 -3.14 -22.09
CA LEU A 56 1.46 -1.82 -21.83
C LEU A 56 0.65 -1.12 -20.74
N TYR A 57 1.28 -0.96 -19.57
CA TYR A 57 0.67 -0.34 -18.40
C TYR A 57 1.00 1.15 -18.34
N LYS A 58 2.26 1.50 -18.58
CA LYS A 58 2.76 2.86 -18.48
C LYS A 58 3.90 3.09 -19.48
N GLU A 59 3.91 4.29 -20.06
CA GLU A 59 5.01 4.83 -20.87
C GLU A 59 5.36 6.19 -20.28
N ASP A 60 6.64 6.41 -19.97
CA ASP A 60 7.15 7.66 -19.41
C ASP A 60 8.64 7.84 -19.69
N ILE A 61 9.20 8.93 -19.19
CA ILE A 61 10.63 9.26 -19.32
C ILE A 61 11.28 9.23 -17.93
N ALA A 62 12.44 8.56 -17.83
CA ALA A 62 13.23 8.58 -16.59
C ALA A 62 13.97 9.91 -16.40
N ILE A 63 13.98 10.38 -15.15
CA ILE A 63 14.64 11.62 -14.72
C ILE A 63 15.61 11.27 -13.58
N ASN A 64 16.83 11.79 -13.66
CA ASN A 64 17.97 11.42 -12.82
C ASN A 64 18.21 9.89 -12.78
N GLY A 65 18.08 9.22 -13.92
CA GLY A 65 18.13 7.74 -14.02
C GLY A 65 17.07 7.02 -13.21
N ARG A 66 15.92 7.64 -12.91
CA ARG A 66 14.86 7.04 -12.11
C ARG A 66 13.47 7.25 -12.71
N LEU A 67 12.62 6.25 -12.50
CA LEU A 67 11.19 6.33 -12.73
C LEU A 67 10.46 5.51 -11.66
N ASP A 68 9.50 6.12 -10.97
CA ASP A 68 8.62 5.44 -10.03
C ASP A 68 7.22 5.32 -10.64
N VAL A 69 6.67 4.11 -10.63
CA VAL A 69 5.35 3.80 -11.21
C VAL A 69 4.44 3.25 -10.13
N SER A 70 3.36 3.98 -9.82
CA SER A 70 2.29 3.47 -8.95
C SER A 70 1.51 2.35 -9.67
N TRP A 71 1.30 1.26 -8.94
CA TRP A 71 0.58 0.09 -9.43
C TRP A 71 -0.29 -0.53 -8.34
N THR A 72 -1.53 -0.89 -8.70
CA THR A 72 -2.44 -1.65 -7.83
C THR A 72 -2.78 -2.98 -8.52
N PRO A 73 -2.25 -4.12 -8.04
CA PRO A 73 -2.56 -5.42 -8.61
C PRO A 73 -4.04 -5.80 -8.41
N SER A 74 -4.66 -6.33 -9.45
CA SER A 74 -6.09 -6.69 -9.46
C SER A 74 -6.36 -8.17 -9.14
N ARG A 75 -5.32 -9.02 -9.08
CA ARG A 75 -5.44 -10.45 -8.84
C ARG A 75 -4.23 -10.99 -8.08
N LYS A 76 -4.43 -12.09 -7.35
CA LYS A 76 -3.36 -12.84 -6.69
C LYS A 76 -2.60 -13.76 -7.65
N GLY A 77 -1.46 -14.25 -7.17
CA GLY A 77 -0.55 -15.16 -7.86
C GLY A 77 0.59 -14.40 -8.52
N THR A 78 1.33 -15.10 -9.38
CA THR A 78 2.49 -14.54 -10.07
C THR A 78 2.04 -13.66 -11.24
N ILE A 79 2.60 -12.46 -11.31
CA ILE A 79 2.48 -11.51 -12.43
C ILE A 79 3.87 -11.18 -12.95
N THR A 80 4.03 -11.21 -14.27
CA THR A 80 5.29 -10.84 -14.93
C THR A 80 5.26 -9.34 -15.27
N ILE A 81 6.28 -8.63 -14.84
CA ILE A 81 6.51 -7.22 -15.17
C ILE A 81 7.70 -7.16 -16.12
N ARG A 82 7.48 -6.58 -17.31
CA ARG A 82 8.52 -6.38 -18.32
C ARG A 82 8.76 -4.89 -18.51
N ILE A 83 10.01 -4.47 -18.43
CA ILE A 83 10.43 -3.07 -18.56
C ILE A 83 11.32 -2.97 -19.79
N VAL A 84 10.97 -2.08 -20.71
CA VAL A 84 11.73 -1.78 -21.93
C VAL A 84 12.23 -0.35 -21.84
N VAL A 85 13.53 -0.14 -22.04
CA VAL A 85 14.17 1.17 -21.91
C VAL A 85 14.94 1.49 -23.18
N GLY A 86 14.84 2.74 -23.67
CA GLY A 86 15.67 3.24 -24.76
C GLY A 86 15.27 2.75 -26.15
N GLU A 87 14.02 2.38 -26.38
CA GLU A 87 13.52 1.96 -27.70
C GLU A 87 13.56 3.13 -28.70
N GLU A 88 13.31 4.35 -28.23
CA GLU A 88 13.27 5.56 -29.06
C GLU A 88 14.55 6.41 -28.94
N ASN A 89 15.52 5.99 -28.12
CA ASN A 89 16.74 6.75 -27.84
C ASN A 89 17.86 6.47 -28.87
N PRO A 90 18.42 7.49 -29.55
CA PRO A 90 19.48 7.28 -30.53
C PRO A 90 20.87 7.03 -29.90
N CYS A 91 21.09 7.38 -28.64
CA CYS A 91 22.39 7.35 -27.96
C CYS A 91 22.62 6.04 -27.20
N TYR A 92 21.56 5.44 -26.66
CA TYR A 92 21.65 4.20 -25.88
C TYR A 92 21.03 3.02 -26.63
N ARG A 93 21.54 1.82 -26.38
CA ARG A 93 20.94 0.60 -26.90
C ARG A 93 19.69 0.28 -26.08
N GLN A 94 18.62 -0.16 -26.75
CA GLN A 94 17.45 -0.71 -26.08
C GLN A 94 17.85 -1.89 -25.18
N VAL A 95 17.29 -1.90 -23.97
CA VAL A 95 17.43 -3.00 -23.01
C VAL A 95 16.04 -3.37 -22.47
N GLU A 96 15.85 -4.66 -22.22
CA GLU A 96 14.64 -5.20 -21.62
C GLU A 96 14.99 -5.98 -20.36
N GLU A 97 14.18 -5.83 -19.31
CA GLU A 97 14.28 -6.58 -18.06
C GLU A 97 12.91 -7.16 -17.71
N GLU A 98 12.87 -8.43 -17.31
CA GLU A 98 11.65 -9.14 -16.90
C GLU A 98 11.80 -9.63 -15.47
N ILE A 99 10.79 -9.37 -14.63
CA ILE A 99 10.70 -9.87 -13.26
C ILE A 99 9.34 -10.52 -13.00
N ASP A 100 9.34 -11.59 -12.22
CA ASP A 100 8.12 -12.23 -11.72
C ASP A 100 7.85 -11.78 -10.29
N VAL A 101 6.64 -11.27 -10.04
CA VAL A 101 6.21 -10.75 -8.74
C VAL A 101 5.08 -11.60 -8.19
N GLU A 102 5.23 -12.11 -6.97
CA GLU A 102 4.19 -12.89 -6.30
C GLU A 102 3.24 -11.96 -5.52
N ILE A 103 1.95 -12.01 -5.88
CA ILE A 103 0.92 -11.17 -5.26
C ILE A 103 0.06 -11.99 -4.32
N VAL A 104 -0.06 -11.52 -3.08
CA VAL A 104 -0.78 -12.21 -2.00
C VAL A 104 -2.07 -11.49 -1.61
N GLU A 105 -2.97 -12.19 -0.93
CA GLU A 105 -4.15 -11.57 -0.30
C GLU A 105 -3.80 -11.03 1.09
N ARG A 106 -4.46 -9.93 1.49
CA ARG A 106 -4.36 -9.40 2.86
C ARG A 106 -4.87 -10.44 3.86
N LYS A 107 -4.01 -10.83 4.81
CA LYS A 107 -4.42 -11.69 5.93
C LYS A 107 -5.08 -10.83 7.01
N VAL A 108 -6.39 -10.93 7.17
CA VAL A 108 -7.09 -10.32 8.32
C VAL A 108 -6.94 -11.19 9.59
N PRO A 109 -6.47 -10.64 10.73
CA PRO A 109 -6.35 -11.40 11.97
C PRO A 109 -7.72 -11.90 12.47
N THR A 110 -7.80 -13.20 12.78
CA THR A 110 -9.04 -13.90 13.16
C THR A 110 -9.69 -13.41 14.46
N LEU A 111 -9.01 -12.59 15.26
CA LEU A 111 -9.45 -12.17 16.60
C LEU A 111 -10.74 -11.33 16.62
N LEU A 112 -11.08 -10.63 15.53
CA LEU A 112 -12.28 -9.79 15.46
C LEU A 112 -13.58 -10.57 15.13
N GLN A 113 -13.48 -11.83 14.69
CA GLN A 113 -14.67 -12.59 14.25
C GLN A 113 -15.50 -13.17 15.42
N ASN A 114 -14.94 -13.26 16.63
CA ASN A 114 -15.56 -13.99 17.76
C ASN A 114 -16.17 -13.10 18.87
N ILE A 115 -16.21 -11.77 18.72
CA ILE A 115 -16.72 -10.88 19.78
C ILE A 115 -18.26 -10.87 19.87
N ILE A 116 -18.96 -11.34 18.84
CA ILE A 116 -20.41 -11.13 18.70
C ILE A 116 -21.30 -12.05 19.59
N PRO A 117 -20.98 -13.33 19.90
CA PRO A 117 -21.87 -14.14 20.75
C PRO A 117 -21.74 -13.86 22.26
N GLY A 118 -20.56 -13.43 22.72
CA GLY A 118 -20.28 -13.25 24.16
C GLY A 118 -20.87 -11.98 24.75
N MET A 119 -20.94 -10.90 23.96
CA MET A 119 -21.40 -9.60 24.42
C MET A 119 -22.91 -9.58 24.73
N ALA A 120 -23.72 -10.34 23.99
CA ALA A 120 -25.16 -10.47 24.26
C ALA A 120 -25.47 -11.16 25.60
N MET A 121 -24.66 -12.14 26.02
CA MET A 121 -24.85 -12.81 27.32
C MET A 121 -24.50 -11.90 28.51
N ALA A 122 -23.48 -11.03 28.37
CA ALA A 122 -23.11 -10.11 29.43
C ALA A 122 -24.22 -9.06 29.72
N ILE A 123 -24.90 -8.57 28.67
CA ILE A 123 -26.03 -7.64 28.80
C ILE A 123 -27.23 -8.32 29.49
N ALA A 124 -27.53 -9.58 29.14
CA ALA A 124 -28.61 -10.34 29.76
C ALA A 124 -28.38 -10.60 31.27
N MET A 125 -27.14 -10.91 31.67
CA MET A 125 -26.77 -11.16 33.06
C MET A 125 -26.90 -9.89 33.93
N LEU A 126 -26.55 -8.71 33.41
CA LEU A 126 -26.76 -7.43 34.11
C LEU A 126 -28.26 -7.11 34.32
N GLY A 127 -29.10 -7.38 33.32
CA GLY A 127 -30.55 -7.17 33.43
C GLY A 127 -31.21 -8.04 34.51
N ILE A 128 -30.77 -9.30 34.66
CA ILE A 128 -31.29 -10.22 35.67
C ILE A 128 -30.90 -9.78 37.09
N LEU A 129 -29.65 -9.34 37.31
CA LEU A 129 -29.19 -8.82 38.61
C LEU A 129 -29.96 -7.55 39.03
N GLY A 130 -30.24 -6.64 38.10
CA GLY A 130 -31.07 -5.46 38.35
C GLY A 130 -32.51 -5.82 38.75
N TYR A 131 -33.13 -6.78 38.05
CA TYR A 131 -34.49 -7.24 38.32
C TYR A 131 -34.64 -7.93 39.68
N VAL A 132 -33.66 -8.74 40.08
CA VAL A 132 -33.67 -9.45 41.38
C VAL A 132 -33.53 -8.47 42.56
N LYS A 133 -32.73 -7.40 42.42
CA LYS A 133 -32.66 -6.33 43.44
C LYS A 133 -33.99 -5.56 43.57
N LYS A 134 -34.69 -5.30 42.46
CA LYS A 134 -35.95 -4.53 42.45
C LYS A 134 -37.09 -5.26 43.17
N LYS A 135 -37.15 -6.60 43.13
CA LYS A 135 -38.18 -7.38 43.84
C LYS A 135 -38.06 -7.40 45.36
N ARG A 136 -36.94 -6.96 45.95
CA ARG A 136 -36.74 -6.98 47.41
C ARG A 136 -37.20 -5.70 48.13
N LYS A 137 -37.58 -4.64 47.42
CA LYS A 137 -38.15 -3.44 48.02
C LYS A 137 -39.64 -3.35 47.69
N LYS A 138 -40.50 -3.38 48.72
CA LYS A 138 -41.94 -3.08 48.60
C LYS A 138 -42.14 -1.66 48.02
N PRO A 139 -43.23 -1.40 47.29
CA PRO A 139 -43.43 -0.13 46.58
C PRO A 139 -44.22 0.86 47.43
N GLU A 140 -43.65 2.03 47.66
CA GLU A 140 -44.29 3.29 48.08
C GLU A 140 -43.27 4.37 47.67
N ILE A 141 -43.55 5.49 46.99
CA ILE A 141 -44.74 6.25 46.60
C ILE A 141 -44.27 7.19 45.47
N GLU A 142 -45.22 7.56 44.60
CA GLU A 142 -45.35 8.76 43.75
C GLU A 142 -44.16 9.33 42.97
N GLY A 143 -44.49 9.76 41.75
CA GLY A 143 -43.53 10.23 40.78
C GLY A 143 -42.94 11.59 41.12
N LEU A 144 -41.82 11.87 40.47
CA LEU A 144 -41.74 12.98 39.55
C LEU A 144 -40.62 12.67 38.57
N GLU A 145 -40.84 13.16 37.36
CA GLU A 145 -39.97 13.11 36.20
C GLU A 145 -38.57 13.66 36.52
N GLU A 146 -37.57 13.13 35.84
CA GLU A 146 -36.31 13.77 35.43
C GLU A 146 -35.39 12.62 34.99
N GLU A 147 -34.74 12.60 33.85
CA GLU A 147 -34.76 13.40 32.64
C GLU A 147 -33.92 12.53 31.71
N ILE A 148 -34.23 12.53 30.42
CA ILE A 148 -33.41 11.83 29.43
C ILE A 148 -32.17 12.70 29.27
N GLU A 149 -31.07 12.38 29.96
CA GLU A 149 -29.78 13.00 29.62
C GLU A 149 -29.08 12.08 28.64
N GLU A 150 -29.31 12.43 27.37
CA GLU A 150 -28.51 12.11 26.22
C GLU A 150 -27.03 12.38 26.54
N ALA A 151 -26.29 11.34 26.93
CA ALA A 151 -24.84 11.45 27.05
C ALA A 151 -24.25 11.48 25.63
N GLU A 152 -24.08 12.71 25.14
CA GLU A 152 -23.34 13.09 23.95
C GLU A 152 -22.07 12.27 23.75
N ALA A 153 -21.79 12.03 22.47
CA ALA A 153 -20.51 11.55 22.00
C ALA A 153 -19.36 12.54 22.29
N THR A 154 -18.15 11.97 22.23
CA THR A 154 -16.79 12.57 22.11
C THR A 154 -16.02 12.75 23.42
N PRO A 155 -14.66 12.81 23.42
CA PRO A 155 -13.65 12.35 22.45
C PRO A 155 -12.55 11.48 23.10
N ILE A 156 -11.75 10.76 22.30
CA ILE A 156 -10.33 10.54 22.65
C ILE A 156 -9.53 11.03 21.44
N GLU A 157 -9.22 12.32 21.48
CA GLU A 157 -8.16 12.94 20.69
C GLU A 157 -6.81 12.43 21.22
N ASP A 158 -5.92 12.14 20.27
CA ASP A 158 -4.47 12.34 20.31
C ASP A 158 -3.70 11.84 21.54
N ILE A 159 -3.12 10.65 21.41
CA ILE A 159 -1.92 10.29 22.17
C ILE A 159 -0.74 10.93 21.43
N GLU A 160 -0.37 12.13 21.86
CA GLU A 160 0.94 12.73 21.60
C GLU A 160 2.02 11.81 22.20
N ILE A 161 2.88 11.25 21.35
CA ILE A 161 4.14 10.64 21.79
C ILE A 161 5.19 11.72 21.56
N GLU A 162 5.39 12.59 22.55
CA GLU A 162 6.61 13.39 22.63
C GLU A 162 7.74 12.56 23.25
N ASP A 163 8.90 12.71 22.61
CA ASP A 163 10.20 12.09 22.82
C ASP A 163 10.62 11.87 24.28
N ILE A 164 11.16 10.68 24.57
CA ILE A 164 12.08 10.46 25.68
C ILE A 164 13.36 9.79 25.15
N ASP A 165 14.36 10.66 25.03
CA ASP A 165 15.78 10.51 25.36
C ASP A 165 16.67 9.52 24.60
N GLU A 166 17.48 10.11 23.72
CA GLU A 166 18.94 10.02 23.71
C GLU A 166 19.55 9.35 24.96
N LEU A 167 20.13 8.16 24.77
CA LEU A 167 21.21 7.64 25.61
C LEU A 167 22.25 6.89 24.76
N GLU A 168 23.38 7.58 24.56
CA GLU A 168 24.73 7.15 24.16
C GLU A 168 25.00 6.56 22.76
#